data_AF-A0A2G9REJ3-F1
#
_entry.id   AF-A0A2G9REJ3-F1
#
_cell.length_a   1.000
_cell.length_b   1.000
_cell.length_c   1.000
_cell.angle_alpha   90.00
_cell.angle_beta   90.00
_cell.angle_gamma   90.00
#
_symmetry.space_group_name_H-M   'P 1'
#
loop_
_entity.id
_entity.type
_entity.pdbx_description
1 polymer ?
#
loop_
_entity_poly.entity_id
_entity_poly.type
_entity_poly.pdbx_seq_one_letter_code
_entity_poly.pdbx_strand_id
1 'polypeptide(L)'
;ALLPTRRWFNTVLDDSHLVVHCYLSSLCKTEEEGHLFSQLLDMLKFYAGFEINDQTGNALTENEMTTIHYDRITSLQRAAFAHFPELCNFALSNVAAVDTRESLVKLFGPLG
;
A
#
# COMPACT_ATOMS: atom_id res chain seq x y z
N ALA A 1 -13.61 11.13 8.35
CA ALA A 1 -12.36 11.63 8.96
C ALA A 1 -12.25 13.14 8.76
N LEU A 2 -11.60 13.87 9.68
CA LEU A 2 -11.42 15.32 9.59
C LEU A 2 -10.16 15.64 8.76
N LEU A 3 -10.31 16.40 7.68
CA LEU A 3 -9.20 16.80 6.80
C LEU A 3 -8.02 17.50 7.52
N PRO A 4 -8.26 18.40 8.50
CA PRO A 4 -7.16 19.10 9.19
C PRO A 4 -6.22 18.17 9.94
N THR A 5 -6.72 17.06 10.51
CA THR A 5 -5.87 16.08 11.19
C THR A 5 -5.19 15.15 10.20
N ARG A 6 -5.86 14.81 9.09
CA ARG A 6 -5.31 13.93 8.04
C ARG A 6 -4.09 14.53 7.34
N ARG A 7 -4.12 15.82 7.00
CA ARG A 7 -3.15 16.49 6.10
C ARG A 7 -1.67 16.17 6.35
N TRP A 8 -1.27 16.06 7.61
CA TRP A 8 0.10 15.71 8.00
C TRP A 8 0.20 14.34 8.64
N PHE A 9 -0.83 13.93 9.36
CA PHE A 9 -0.84 12.65 10.08
C PHE A 9 -0.89 11.46 9.12
N ASN A 10 -1.52 11.57 7.96
CA ASN A 10 -1.67 10.45 7.02
C ASN A 10 -0.31 9.94 6.53
N THR A 11 0.63 10.86 6.23
CA THR A 11 2.01 10.50 5.88
C THR A 11 2.71 9.78 7.04
N VAL A 12 2.54 10.26 8.28
CA VAL A 12 3.14 9.62 9.47
C VAL A 12 2.54 8.23 9.72
N LEU A 13 1.23 8.09 9.52
CA LEU A 13 0.53 6.81 9.64
C LEU A 13 1.06 5.79 8.62
N ASP A 14 1.26 6.19 7.37
CA ASP A 14 1.79 5.34 6.30
C ASP A 14 3.25 4.92 6.56
N ASP A 15 4.10 5.89 6.95
CA ASP A 15 5.52 5.68 7.28
C ASP A 15 5.72 4.73 8.48
N SER A 16 4.82 4.77 9.47
CA SER A 16 4.86 3.86 10.61
C SER A 16 4.48 2.40 10.27
N HIS A 17 3.96 2.15 9.07
CA HIS A 17 3.44 0.84 8.63
C HIS A 17 2.39 0.22 9.59
N LEU A 18 1.71 1.04 10.40
CA LEU A 18 0.79 0.60 11.45
C LEU A 18 -0.29 -0.34 10.91
N VAL A 19 -0.91 0.00 9.77
CA VAL A 19 -1.97 -0.82 9.17
C VAL A 19 -1.45 -2.22 8.85
N VAL A 20 -0.23 -2.34 8.29
CA VAL A 20 0.40 -3.63 7.98
C VAL A 20 0.66 -4.42 9.26
N HIS A 21 1.23 -3.78 10.29
CA HIS A 21 1.47 -4.42 11.59
C HIS A 21 0.18 -4.94 12.23
N CYS A 22 -0.90 -4.16 12.17
CA CYS A 22 -2.21 -4.56 12.69
C CYS A 22 -2.76 -5.80 11.96
N TYR A 23 -2.69 -5.86 10.63
CA TYR A 23 -3.17 -7.04 9.87
C TYR A 23 -2.34 -8.30 10.14
N LEU A 24 -1.04 -8.16 10.45
CA LEU A 24 -0.17 -9.29 10.77
C LEU A 24 -0.24 -9.73 12.24
N SER A 25 -0.85 -8.92 13.11
CA SER A 25 -0.95 -9.15 14.54
C SER A 25 -1.72 -10.43 14.89
N SER A 26 -1.46 -11.01 16.06
CA SER A 26 -2.23 -12.15 16.57
C SER A 26 -3.70 -11.80 16.79
N LEU A 27 -3.98 -10.54 17.16
CA LEU A 27 -5.34 -10.08 17.43
C LEU A 27 -6.25 -10.20 16.22
N CYS A 28 -5.79 -9.86 15.01
CA CYS A 28 -6.57 -10.09 13.79
C CYS A 28 -6.78 -11.57 13.43
N LYS A 29 -5.98 -12.49 13.98
CA LYS A 29 -6.07 -13.93 13.70
C LYS A 29 -7.02 -14.66 14.66
N THR A 30 -7.32 -14.06 15.81
CA THR A 30 -8.26 -14.62 16.79
C THR A 30 -9.67 -14.15 16.46
N GLU A 31 -10.48 -15.00 15.83
CA GLU A 31 -11.81 -14.59 15.33
C GLU A 31 -12.74 -14.05 16.43
N GLU A 32 -12.83 -14.68 17.59
CA GLU A 32 -13.77 -14.24 18.65
C GLU A 32 -13.35 -12.90 19.29
N GLU A 33 -12.11 -12.78 19.72
CA GLU A 33 -11.60 -11.59 20.43
C GLU A 33 -11.28 -10.44 19.46
N GLY A 34 -10.83 -10.78 18.25
CA GLY A 34 -10.33 -9.85 17.25
C GLY A 34 -11.38 -9.31 16.28
N HIS A 35 -12.60 -9.84 16.27
CA HIS A 35 -13.61 -9.48 15.28
C HIS A 35 -13.84 -7.97 15.17
N LEU A 36 -14.10 -7.30 16.30
CA LEU A 36 -14.32 -5.85 16.31
C LEU A 36 -13.06 -5.08 15.89
N PHE A 37 -11.88 -5.54 16.31
CA PHE A 37 -10.61 -4.93 15.93
C PHE A 37 -10.41 -5.00 14.40
N SER A 38 -10.66 -6.16 13.79
CA SER A 38 -10.57 -6.34 12.34
C SER A 38 -11.55 -5.43 11.58
N GLN A 39 -12.79 -5.28 12.07
CA GLN A 39 -13.77 -4.35 11.48
C GLN A 39 -13.29 -2.89 11.53
N LEU A 40 -12.74 -2.46 12.68
CA LEU A 40 -12.18 -1.11 12.83
C LEU A 40 -10.93 -0.92 11.98
N LEU A 41 -10.10 -1.96 11.84
CA LEU A 41 -8.91 -1.95 11.01
C LEU A 41 -9.27 -1.82 9.52
N ASP A 42 -10.33 -2.49 9.05
CA ASP A 42 -10.83 -2.34 7.69
C ASP A 42 -11.30 -0.89 7.42
N MET A 43 -11.99 -0.27 8.38
CA MET A 43 -12.34 1.16 8.29
C MET A 43 -11.09 2.05 8.25
N LEU A 44 -10.09 1.77 9.08
CA LEU A 44 -8.84 2.51 9.09
C LEU A 44 -8.10 2.38 7.76
N LYS A 45 -8.01 1.18 7.20
CA LYS A 45 -7.39 0.91 5.89
C LYS A 45 -8.08 1.71 4.80
N PHE A 46 -9.41 1.70 4.78
CA PHE A 46 -10.19 2.48 3.83
C PHE A 46 -9.85 3.97 3.92
N TYR A 47 -9.84 4.55 5.13
CA TYR A 47 -9.53 5.97 5.27
C TYR A 47 -8.06 6.27 4.97
N ALA A 48 -7.10 5.45 5.39
CA ALA A 48 -5.68 5.65 5.09
C ALA A 48 -5.44 5.73 3.57
N GLY A 49 -6.03 4.80 2.81
CA GLY A 49 -5.96 4.75 1.35
C GLY A 49 -6.99 5.59 0.59
N PHE A 50 -7.80 6.42 1.28
CA PHE A 50 -8.87 7.16 0.64
C PHE A 50 -8.35 8.10 -0.45
N GLU A 51 -9.06 8.16 -1.56
CA GLU A 51 -8.65 8.80 -2.82
C GLU A 51 -8.83 10.33 -2.75
N ILE A 52 -8.04 10.96 -1.88
CA ILE A 52 -8.07 12.40 -1.63
C ILE A 52 -6.66 12.95 -1.59
N ASN A 53 -6.47 14.14 -2.16
CA ASN A 53 -5.21 14.86 -2.04
C ASN A 53 -5.10 15.48 -0.64
N ASP A 54 -4.15 15.02 0.16
CA ASP A 54 -4.00 15.43 1.57
C ASP A 54 -3.69 16.94 1.73
N GLN A 55 -3.15 17.60 0.70
CA GLN A 55 -2.81 19.03 0.76
C GLN A 55 -3.93 19.95 0.31
N THR A 56 -4.64 19.59 -0.77
CA THR A 56 -5.72 20.42 -1.32
C THR A 56 -7.09 20.04 -0.75
N GLY A 57 -7.25 18.82 -0.25
CA GLY A 57 -8.53 18.26 0.18
C GLY A 57 -9.47 17.87 -0.96
N ASN A 58 -9.01 17.93 -2.21
CA ASN A 58 -9.80 17.53 -3.37
C ASN A 58 -9.75 16.02 -3.58
N ALA A 59 -10.86 15.42 -4.02
CA ALA A 59 -10.87 14.03 -4.46
C ALA A 59 -9.89 13.82 -5.62
N LEU A 60 -9.20 12.69 -5.63
CA LEU A 60 -8.33 12.29 -6.73
C LEU A 60 -9.18 11.83 -7.90
N THR A 61 -8.77 12.20 -9.10
CA THR A 61 -9.33 11.70 -10.35
C THR A 61 -8.77 10.31 -10.67
N GLU A 62 -9.48 9.56 -11.51
CA GLU A 62 -9.04 8.24 -11.99
C GLU A 62 -7.64 8.28 -12.62
N ASN A 63 -7.32 9.34 -13.37
CA ASN A 63 -6.01 9.54 -13.96
C ASN A 63 -4.92 9.79 -12.91
N GLU A 64 -5.20 10.58 -11.86
CA GLU A 64 -4.26 10.81 -10.78
C GLU A 64 -3.98 9.52 -9.99
N MET A 65 -5.01 8.74 -9.71
CA MET A 65 -4.85 7.44 -9.04
C MET A 65 -4.00 6.47 -9.86
N THR A 66 -4.29 6.38 -11.16
CA THR A 66 -3.52 5.56 -12.09
C THR A 66 -2.06 6.00 -12.13
N THR A 67 -1.82 7.32 -12.18
CA THR A 67 -0.46 7.88 -12.19
C THR A 67 0.28 7.55 -10.89
N ILE A 68 -0.34 7.76 -9.73
CA ILE A 68 0.25 7.44 -8.40
C ILE A 68 0.63 5.95 -8.33
N HIS A 69 -0.23 5.06 -8.82
CA HIS A 69 0.04 3.62 -8.86
C HIS A 69 1.24 3.29 -9.76
N TYR A 70 1.25 3.81 -10.98
CA TYR A 70 2.33 3.57 -11.93
C TYR A 70 3.67 4.11 -11.44
N ASP A 71 3.68 5.28 -10.80
CA ASP A 71 4.89 5.88 -10.22
C ASP A 71 5.47 5.00 -9.11
N ARG A 72 4.61 4.42 -8.25
CA ARG A 72 5.04 3.48 -7.20
C ARG A 72 5.68 2.22 -7.77
N ILE A 73 5.03 1.58 -8.75
CA ILE A 73 5.58 0.36 -9.38
C ILE A 73 6.86 0.67 -10.15
N THR A 74 6.90 1.77 -10.90
CA THR A 74 8.10 2.19 -11.64
C THR A 74 9.27 2.48 -10.71
N SER A 75 9.03 3.13 -9.57
CA SER A 75 10.05 3.36 -8.54
C SER A 75 10.59 2.04 -7.99
N LEU A 76 9.70 1.08 -7.71
CA LEU A 76 10.08 -0.26 -7.27
C LEU A 76 10.89 -1.02 -8.32
N GLN A 77 10.50 -0.96 -9.60
CA GLN A 77 11.24 -1.57 -10.71
C GLN A 77 12.64 -0.96 -10.88
N ARG A 78 12.78 0.35 -10.72
CA ARG A 78 14.10 1.03 -10.74
C ARG A 78 15.00 0.54 -9.61
N ALA A 79 14.47 0.45 -8.39
CA ALA A 79 15.21 -0.07 -7.24
C ALA A 79 15.61 -1.54 -7.44
N ALA A 80 14.69 -2.37 -7.94
CA ALA A 80 14.95 -3.76 -8.28
C ALA A 80 16.07 -3.89 -9.33
N PHE A 81 16.01 -3.11 -10.41
CA PHE A 81 17.04 -3.12 -11.46
C PHE A 81 18.43 -2.74 -10.92
N ALA A 82 18.49 -1.72 -10.07
CA ALA A 82 19.76 -1.17 -9.58
C ALA A 82 20.44 -2.07 -8.54
N HIS A 83 19.66 -2.78 -7.72
CA HIS A 83 20.18 -3.41 -6.50
C HIS A 83 19.94 -4.92 -6.40
N PHE A 84 19.04 -5.51 -7.20
CA PHE A 84 18.60 -6.91 -7.07
C PHE A 84 18.62 -7.62 -8.44
N PRO A 85 19.78 -8.19 -8.85
CA PRO A 85 19.92 -8.89 -10.13
C PRO A 85 18.89 -10.02 -10.34
N GLU A 86 18.48 -10.70 -9.27
CA GLU A 86 17.46 -11.74 -9.25
C GLU A 86 16.06 -11.24 -9.65
N LEU A 87 15.81 -9.93 -9.54
CA LEU A 87 14.56 -9.28 -9.93
C LEU A 87 14.62 -8.61 -11.31
N CYS A 88 15.64 -8.88 -12.13
CA CYS A 88 15.80 -8.25 -13.45
C CYS A 88 14.55 -8.43 -14.36
N ASN A 89 13.95 -9.62 -14.35
CA ASN A 89 12.72 -9.89 -15.13
C ASN A 89 11.54 -9.02 -14.67
N PHE A 90 11.39 -8.81 -13.35
CA PHE A 90 10.37 -7.91 -12.80
C PHE A 90 10.64 -6.46 -13.23
N ALA A 91 11.89 -6.01 -13.11
CA ALA A 91 12.28 -4.64 -13.40
C ALA A 91 12.05 -4.22 -14.87
N LEU A 92 12.10 -5.17 -15.80
CA LEU A 92 11.91 -4.93 -17.25
C LEU A 92 10.50 -5.23 -17.75
N SER A 93 9.61 -5.76 -16.89
CA SER A 93 8.24 -6.10 -17.28
C SER A 93 7.34 -4.86 -17.38
N ASN A 94 6.27 -4.94 -18.16
CA ASN A 94 5.22 -3.93 -18.13
C ASN A 94 4.54 -3.92 -16.76
N VAL A 95 4.21 -2.73 -16.23
CA VAL A 95 3.48 -2.54 -14.96
C VAL A 95 2.27 -3.47 -14.84
N ALA A 96 1.43 -3.55 -15.88
CA ALA A 96 0.21 -4.37 -15.86
C ALA A 96 0.46 -5.89 -15.74
N ALA A 97 1.69 -6.36 -15.97
CA ALA A 97 2.05 -7.77 -15.79
C ALA A 97 2.48 -8.08 -14.34
N VAL A 98 2.85 -7.06 -13.56
CA VAL A 98 3.53 -7.20 -12.27
C VAL A 98 2.87 -6.48 -11.11
N ASP A 99 1.79 -5.74 -11.35
CA ASP A 99 1.15 -4.88 -10.35
C ASP A 99 0.00 -5.55 -9.57
N THR A 100 -0.30 -6.82 -9.87
CA THR A 100 -1.27 -7.61 -9.09
C THR A 100 -0.63 -8.20 -7.83
N ARG A 101 -1.45 -8.43 -6.80
CA ARG A 101 -1.01 -9.05 -5.54
C ARG A 101 -0.35 -10.41 -5.80
N GLU A 102 -0.95 -11.22 -6.66
CA GLU A 102 -0.49 -12.56 -7.00
C GLU A 102 0.89 -12.51 -7.67
N SER A 103 1.09 -11.59 -8.62
CA SER A 103 2.38 -11.38 -9.27
C SER A 103 3.45 -10.94 -8.27
N LEU A 104 3.14 -9.96 -7.40
CA LEU A 104 4.08 -9.47 -6.39
C LEU A 104 4.46 -10.57 -5.39
N VAL A 105 3.51 -11.35 -4.89
CA VAL A 105 3.80 -12.47 -3.98
C VAL A 105 4.69 -13.52 -4.65
N LYS A 106 4.41 -13.85 -5.92
CA LYS A 106 5.23 -14.80 -6.68
C LYS A 106 6.67 -14.33 -6.86
N LEU A 107 6.87 -13.04 -7.08
CA LEU A 107 8.20 -12.45 -7.36
C LEU A 107 9.00 -12.18 -6.09
N PHE A 108 8.38 -11.62 -5.05
CA PHE A 108 9.05 -11.19 -3.83
C PHE A 108 8.97 -12.22 -2.69
N GLY A 109 8.02 -13.16 -2.73
CA GLY A 109 7.87 -14.20 -1.72
C GLY A 109 9.12 -15.05 -1.48
N PRO A 110 9.86 -15.48 -2.52
CA PRO A 110 11.10 -16.24 -2.35
C PRO A 110 12.29 -15.44 -1.77
N LEU A 111 12.19 -14.11 -1.65
CA LEU A 111 13.27 -13.26 -1.12
C LEU A 111 13.23 -13.12 0.41
N GLY A 112 12.13 -13.57 1.04
CA GLY A 112 11.91 -13.51 2.49
C GLY A 112 12.29 -14.78 3.24
#